data_AF-A0A4U8YR93-F1
#
_entry.id   AF-A0A4U8YR93-F1
#
_cell.length_a   1.000
_cell.length_b   1.000
_cell.length_c   1.000
_cell.angle_alpha   90.00
_cell.angle_beta   90.00
_cell.angle_gamma   90.00
#
_symmetry.space_group_name_H-M   'P 1'
#
loop_
_entity.id
_entity.type
_entity.pdbx_description
1 polymer ?
#
loop_
_entity_poly.entity_id
_entity_poly.type
_entity_poly.pdbx_seq_one_letter_code
_entity_poly.pdbx_strand_id
1 'polypeptide(L)' 'MSEDRLMDIETKLAFQEHTIDELNSVVIEQQREIDRLKNAVEFLLDKVSQIADTRMERAPSNEKPPHY' A
#
# COMPACT_ATOMS: atom_id res chain seq x y z
N MET A 1 -28.47 -22.71 35.13
CA MET A 1 -27.52 -22.66 33.99
C MET A 1 -26.70 -23.94 34.10
N SER A 2 -26.65 -24.79 33.07
CA SER A 2 -25.84 -26.02 33.11
C SER A 2 -24.37 -25.69 32.87
N GLU A 3 -23.46 -26.29 33.64
CA GLU A 3 -22.01 -26.16 33.46
C GLU A 3 -21.58 -26.50 32.03
N ASP A 4 -22.23 -27.50 31.41
CA ASP A 4 -21.99 -27.90 30.01
C ASP A 4 -22.14 -26.73 29.03
N ARG A 5 -23.18 -25.90 29.20
CA ARG A 5 -23.41 -24.75 28.32
C ARG A 5 -22.33 -23.68 28.49
N LEU A 6 -21.77 -23.57 29.69
CA LEU A 6 -20.70 -22.61 30.00
C LEU A 6 -19.38 -23.08 29.38
N MET A 7 -19.06 -24.37 29.52
CA MET A 7 -17.90 -25.00 28.89
C MET A 7 -17.94 -24.90 27.35
N ASP A 8 -19.11 -25.11 26.74
CA ASP A 8 -19.30 -24.95 25.29
C ASP A 8 -19.02 -23.51 24.82
N ILE A 9 -19.42 -22.52 25.61
CA ILE A 9 -19.21 -21.11 25.30
C ILE A 9 -17.73 -20.76 25.43
N GLU A 10 -17.06 -21.20 26.50
CA GLU A 10 -15.63 -20.97 26.70
C GLU A 10 -14.80 -21.60 25.57
N THR A 11 -15.15 -22.82 25.17
CA THR A 11 -14.51 -23.50 24.05
C THR A 11 -14.66 -22.70 22.76
N LYS A 12 -15.88 -22.26 22.44
CA LYS A 12 -16.14 -21.43 21.25
C LYS A 12 -15.42 -20.10 21.30
N LEU A 13 -15.34 -19.48 22.47
CA LEU A 13 -14.65 -18.21 22.68
C LEU A 13 -13.15 -18.37 22.40
N ALA A 14 -12.51 -19.41 22.93
CA ALA A 14 -11.10 -19.68 22.68
C ALA A 14 -10.79 -19.88 21.19
N PHE A 15 -11.66 -20.59 20.46
CA PHE A 15 -11.52 -20.73 19.00
C PHE A 15 -11.69 -19.40 18.26
N GLN A 16 -12.60 -18.54 18.71
CA GLN A 16 -12.81 -17.22 18.13
C GLN A 16 -11.61 -16.30 18.39
N GLU A 17 -11.07 -16.30 19.61
CA GLU A 17 -9.85 -15.55 19.95
C GLU A 17 -8.68 -15.97 19.05
N HIS A 18 -8.47 -17.28 18.90
CA HIS A 18 -7.43 -17.79 18.00
C HIS A 18 -7.64 -17.36 16.55
N THR A 19 -8.88 -17.45 16.05
CA THR A 19 -9.23 -17.02 14.68
C THR A 19 -8.97 -15.52 14.49
N ILE A 20 -9.27 -14.69 15.49
CA ILE A 20 -9.02 -13.24 15.46
C ILE A 20 -7.52 -12.96 15.37
N ASP A 21 -6.70 -13.67 16.13
CA ASP A 21 -5.25 -13.50 16.10
C ASP A 21 -4.64 -13.90 14.74
N GLU A 22 -5.13 -14.99 14.14
CA GLU A 22 -4.73 -15.40 12.79
C GLU A 22 -5.12 -14.36 11.75
N LEU A 23 -6.36 -13.88 11.78
CA LEU A 23 -6.85 -12.85 10.86
C LEU A 23 -6.06 -11.54 11.02
N ASN A 24 -5.76 -11.13 12.25
CA ASN A 24 -4.95 -9.94 12.52
C ASN A 24 -3.53 -10.08 11.94
N SER A 25 -2.94 -11.27 12.07
CA SER A 25 -1.62 -11.55 11.49
C SER A 25 -1.63 -11.39 9.97
N VAL A 26 -2.64 -11.93 9.29
CA VAL A 26 -2.82 -11.78 7.84
C VAL A 26 -3.02 -10.32 7.44
N VAL A 27 -3.84 -9.56 8.18
CA VAL A 27 -4.07 -8.13 7.91
C VAL A 27 -2.78 -7.31 8.03
N ILE A 28 -1.93 -7.61 9.02
CA ILE A 28 -0.64 -6.95 9.18
C ILE A 28 0.28 -7.24 7.98
N GLU A 29 0.32 -8.48 7.49
CA GLU A 29 1.12 -8.84 6.31
C GLU A 29 0.61 -8.13 5.06
N GLN A 30 -0.71 -8.12 4.83
CA GLN A 30 -1.32 -7.41 3.72
C GLN A 30 -1.04 -5.90 3.77
N GLN A 31 -1.10 -5.28 4.95
CA GLN A 31 -0.77 -3.86 5.10
C GLN A 31 0.68 -3.57 4.70
N ARG A 32 1.63 -4.43 5.09
CA ARG A 32 3.04 -4.30 4.68
C ARG A 32 3.21 -4.40 3.17
N GLU A 33 2.47 -5.28 2.50
CA GLU A 33 2.50 -5.39 1.04
C GLU A 33 1.92 -4.15 0.36
N ILE A 34 0.79 -3.64 0.86
CA ILE A 34 0.18 -2.41 0.38
C ILE A 34 1.14 -1.23 0.51
N ASP A 35 1.83 -1.09 1.64
CA ASP A 35 2.78 0.01 1.84
C ASP A 35 3.97 -0.09 0.88
N ARG A 36 4.48 -1.30 0.62
CA ARG A 36 5.52 -1.51 -0.41
C ARG A 36 5.04 -1.11 -1.80
N LEU A 37 3.81 -1.49 -2.17
CA LEU A 37 3.23 -1.13 -3.46
C LEU A 37 3.02 0.38 -3.59
N LYS A 38 2.50 1.05 -2.54
CA LYS A 38 2.35 2.51 -2.52
C LYS A 38 3.68 3.22 -2.75
N ASN A 39 4.72 2.82 -2.02
CA ASN A 39 6.06 3.40 -2.19
C ASN A 39 6.61 3.19 -3.61
N ALA A 40 6.41 2.00 -4.19
CA ALA A 40 6.83 1.73 -5.56
C ALA A 40 6.07 2.61 -6.59
N VAL A 41 4.76 2.80 -6.39
CA VAL A 41 3.95 3.68 -7.25
C VAL A 41 4.41 5.13 -7.13
N GLU A 42 4.63 5.64 -5.92
CA GLU A 42 5.13 7.01 -5.70
C GLU A 42 6.50 7.22 -6.37
N PHE A 43 7.42 6.26 -6.23
CA PHE A 43 8.71 6.32 -6.89
C PHE A 43 8.60 6.35 -8.42
N LEU A 44 7.69 5.54 -8.99
CA LEU A 44 7.47 5.54 -10.44
C LEU A 44 6.86 6.86 -10.91
N LEU A 45 5.92 7.44 -10.15
CA LEU A 45 5.34 8.75 -10.47
C LEU A 45 6.40 9.85 -10.48
N ASP A 46 7.28 9.88 -9.48
CA ASP A 46 8.41 10.82 -9.42
C ASP A 46 9.34 10.68 -10.64
N LYS A 47 9.67 9.44 -11.03
CA LYS A 47 10.49 9.18 -12.23
C LYS A 47 9.83 9.63 -13.52
N VAL A 48 8.52 9.41 -13.67
CA VAL A 48 7.77 9.89 -14.83
C VAL A 48 7.75 11.41 -14.89
N SER A 49 7.55 12.08 -13.75
CA SER A 49 7.60 13.55 -13.68
C SER A 49 8.97 14.08 -14.10
N GLN A 50 10.05 13.54 -13.55
CA GLN A 50 11.42 13.93 -13.90
C GLN A 50 11.70 13.80 -15.40
N ILE A 51 11.24 12.72 -16.04
CA ILE A 51 11.39 12.52 -17.49
C ILE A 51 10.59 13.57 -18.27
N ALA A 52 9.38 13.91 -17.83
CA ALA A 52 8.55 14.93 -18.47
C ALA A 52 9.22 16.32 -18.39
N ASP A 53 9.75 16.69 -17.23
CA ASP A 53 10.47 17.96 -17.02
C ASP A 53 11.72 18.04 -17.90
N THR A 54 12.52 16.97 -17.93
CA THR A 54 13.73 16.90 -18.79
C THR A 54 13.37 17.02 -20.28
N ARG A 55 12.19 16.54 -20.70
CA ARG A 55 11.71 16.66 -22.07
C ARG A 55 11.26 18.09 -22.40
N MET A 56 10.70 18.82 -21.43
CA MET A 56 10.36 20.24 -21.59
C MET A 56 11.62 21.11 -21.68
N GLU A 57 12.65 20.83 -20.89
CA GLU A 57 13.94 21.53 -20.96
C GLU A 57 14.69 21.29 -22.28
N ARG A 58 14.53 20.11 -22.89
CA ARG A 58 15.13 19.74 -24.18
C ARG A 58 14.28 20.09 -25.40
N ALA A 59 13.06 20.58 -25.21
CA ALA A 59 12.29 21.12 -26.32
C ALA A 59 13.06 22.34 -26.85
N PRO A 60 13.33 22.44 -28.17
CA PRO A 60 14.03 23.59 -28.70
C PRO A 60 13.25 24.85 -28.32
N SER A 61 13.82 25.62 -27.39
CA SER A 61 13.41 26.99 -27.15
C SER A 61 13.31 27.65 -28.52
N ASN A 62 12.19 28.28 -28.78
CA ASN A 62 11.87 28.98 -30.01
C ASN A 62 12.73 30.25 -30.07
N GLU A 63 14.05 30.10 -30.06
CA GLU A 63 15.03 31.17 -30.11
C GLU A 63 14.90 31.79 -31.49
N LYS A 64 14.37 33.02 -31.51
CA LYS A 64 14.25 33.82 -32.73
C LYS A 64 15.64 33.92 -33.36
N PRO A 65 15.81 33.58 -34.65
CA PRO A 65 17.11 33.66 -35.29
C PRO A 65 17.63 35.10 -35.22
N PRO A 66 18.94 35.32 -34.96
CA PRO A 66 19.52 36.64 -35.04
C PRO A 66 19.40 37.14 -36.48
N HIS A 67 18.59 38.17 -36.69
CA HIS A 67 18.47 38.83 -37.98
C HIS A 67 19.76 39.60 -38.26
N TYR A 68 20.56 39.10 -39.19
CA TYR A 68 21.62 39.84 -39.87
C TYR A 68 21.06 40.67 -41.01
#